data_AF-A0A926RM69-F1
#
_entry.id   AF-A0A926RM69-F1
#
_cell.length_a   1.000
_cell.length_b   1.000
_cell.length_c   1.000
_cell.angle_alpha   90.00
_cell.angle_beta   90.00
_cell.angle_gamma   90.00
#
_symmetry.space_group_name_H-M   'P 1'
#
loop_
_entity.id
_entity.type
_entity.pdbx_description
1 polymer ?
#
loop_
_entity_poly.entity_id
_entity_poly.type
_entity_poly.pdbx_seq_one_letter_code
_entity_poly.pdbx_strand_id
1 'polypeptide(L)'
;MTSLRSKGSFLKFYSWLPLIILFISVFNEFDFNYLNLDYFSFNFPFILIFFFTLKDFKNFDYILVFIAGLFNDTVVGLPLGVSSLSYILICIATSYFRNITIRPNPIKDWFYFLFVVSLINSINYSILTLFFSFNLVLMSYLVNTFFTFLFYIIFVSIFKFYLKTLND
;
A
#
# COMPACT_ATOMS: atom_id res chain seq x y z
N MET A 1 14.34 34.23 23.33
CA MET A 1 15.27 33.42 22.52
C MET A 1 15.35 32.03 23.13
N THR A 2 14.46 31.12 22.76
CA THR A 2 14.47 29.72 23.21
C THR A 2 14.83 28.83 22.03
N SER A 3 15.86 28.04 22.25
CA SER A 3 16.61 27.24 21.28
C SER A 3 15.79 26.08 20.68
N LEU A 4 15.29 26.26 19.46
CA LEU A 4 14.78 25.17 18.62
C LEU A 4 15.93 24.48 17.86
N ARG A 5 16.82 23.78 18.58
CA ARG A 5 17.95 23.05 17.97
C ARG A 5 17.73 21.52 17.87
N SER A 6 16.59 20.99 18.34
CA SER A 6 16.27 19.55 18.27
C SER A 6 15.39 19.13 17.08
N LYS A 7 14.86 20.07 16.29
CA LYS A 7 13.93 19.76 15.17
C LYS A 7 14.50 18.76 14.15
N GLY A 8 15.82 18.73 13.94
CA GLY A 8 16.46 17.88 12.92
C GLY A 8 16.33 16.37 13.13
N SER A 9 16.38 15.88 14.37
CA SER A 9 16.31 14.43 14.65
C SER A 9 14.88 13.90 14.64
N PHE A 10 13.93 14.67 15.17
CA PHE A 10 12.51 14.28 15.19
C PHE A 10 11.90 14.28 13.78
N LEU A 11 12.24 15.27 12.94
CA LEU A 11 11.85 15.28 11.52
C LEU A 11 12.43 14.08 10.76
N LYS A 12 13.67 13.68 11.08
CA LYS A 12 14.31 12.51 10.47
C LYS A 12 13.67 11.20 10.91
N PHE A 13 13.13 11.08 12.13
CA PHE A 13 12.35 9.90 12.52
C PHE A 13 10.97 9.91 11.87
N TYR A 14 10.32 11.08 11.84
CA TYR A 14 9.00 11.24 11.24
C TYR A 14 9.00 10.86 9.75
N SER A 15 10.10 11.07 9.01
CA SER A 15 10.21 10.64 7.61
C SER A 15 10.35 9.13 7.40
N TRP A 16 10.61 8.32 8.43
CA TRP A 16 10.62 6.85 8.30
C TRP A 16 9.27 6.23 8.67
N LEU A 17 8.37 7.03 9.23
CA LEU A 17 7.07 6.62 9.71
C LEU A 17 6.22 5.88 8.65
N PRO A 18 6.20 6.26 7.35
CA PRO A 18 5.44 5.53 6.33
C PRO A 18 5.92 4.08 6.14
N LEU A 19 7.23 3.86 6.16
CA LEU A 19 7.79 2.51 6.11
C LEU A 19 7.48 1.73 7.37
N ILE A 20 7.61 2.35 8.54
CA ILE A 20 7.28 1.70 9.82
C ILE A 20 5.81 1.27 9.83
N ILE A 21 4.89 2.14 9.41
CA ILE A 21 3.47 1.82 9.26
C ILE A 21 3.28 0.66 8.28
N LEU A 22 4.02 0.63 7.16
CA LEU A 22 3.94 -0.46 6.19
C LEU A 22 4.32 -1.81 6.82
N PHE A 23 5.44 -1.87 7.55
CA PHE A 23 5.83 -3.10 8.24
C PHE A 23 4.82 -3.50 9.33
N ILE A 24 4.34 -2.55 10.13
CA ILE A 24 3.30 -2.82 11.13
C ILE A 24 2.03 -3.38 10.46
N SER A 25 1.66 -2.84 9.30
CA SER A 25 0.51 -3.32 8.53
C SER A 25 0.68 -4.75 8.04
N VAL A 26 1.88 -5.08 7.57
CA VAL A 26 2.22 -6.41 7.07
C VAL A 26 2.17 -7.45 8.20
N PHE A 27 2.57 -7.07 9.41
CA PHE A 27 2.55 -7.97 10.56
C PHE A 27 1.15 -8.16 11.19
N ASN A 28 0.27 -7.16 11.11
CA ASN A 28 -0.98 -7.20 11.86
C ASN A 28 -2.13 -7.90 11.16
N GLU A 29 -2.05 -8.18 9.85
CA GLU A 29 -3.22 -8.56 9.03
C GLU A 29 -4.43 -7.66 9.34
N PHE A 30 -4.64 -6.59 8.57
CA PHE A 30 -5.87 -5.81 8.65
C PHE A 30 -7.11 -6.58 8.11
N ASP A 31 -7.23 -7.86 8.46
CA ASP A 31 -8.43 -8.67 8.27
C ASP A 31 -9.28 -8.55 9.52
N PHE A 32 -10.37 -7.78 9.42
CA PHE A 32 -11.40 -7.70 10.45
C PHE A 32 -12.23 -8.99 10.60
N ASN A 33 -11.73 -10.12 10.09
CA ASN A 33 -12.35 -11.44 10.27
C ASN A 33 -12.46 -11.81 11.77
N TYR A 34 -11.58 -11.29 12.62
CA TYR A 34 -11.71 -11.43 14.08
C TYR A 34 -12.97 -10.74 14.67
N LEU A 35 -13.61 -9.83 13.94
CA LEU A 35 -14.83 -9.12 14.34
C LEU A 35 -16.13 -9.74 13.77
N ASN A 36 -16.08 -10.95 13.19
CA ASN A 36 -17.23 -11.61 12.51
C ASN A 36 -17.83 -10.78 11.35
N LEU A 37 -17.02 -9.94 10.70
CA LEU A 37 -17.42 -9.21 9.49
C LEU A 37 -16.85 -9.94 8.26
N ASP A 38 -17.50 -11.03 7.85
CA ASP A 38 -17.05 -11.96 6.80
C ASP A 38 -16.69 -11.33 5.44
N TYR A 39 -17.11 -10.09 5.21
CA TYR A 39 -16.93 -9.37 3.94
C TYR A 39 -16.24 -8.01 4.09
N PHE A 40 -15.77 -7.66 5.29
CA PHE A 40 -15.09 -6.38 5.50
C PHE A 40 -13.57 -6.57 5.60
N SER A 41 -12.92 -6.64 4.44
CA SER A 41 -11.46 -6.65 4.32
C SER A 41 -11.00 -5.58 3.34
N PHE A 42 -9.85 -4.98 3.62
CA PHE A 42 -9.17 -4.09 2.68
C PHE A 42 -7.66 -4.24 2.77
N ASN A 43 -6.98 -4.10 1.63
CA ASN A 43 -5.53 -4.20 1.55
C ASN A 43 -4.88 -2.85 1.83
N PHE A 44 -4.63 -2.55 3.10
CA PHE A 44 -3.95 -1.32 3.52
C PHE A 44 -2.53 -1.16 2.93
N PRO A 45 -1.68 -2.20 2.86
CA PRO A 45 -0.37 -2.08 2.23
C PRO A 45 -0.43 -1.54 0.80
N PHE A 46 -1.40 -1.98 -0.01
CA PHE A 46 -1.56 -1.49 -1.39
C PHE A 46 -1.83 0.01 -1.44
N ILE A 47 -2.69 0.52 -0.56
CA ILE A 47 -3.03 1.95 -0.47
C ILE A 47 -1.78 2.76 -0.10
N LEU A 48 -1.03 2.29 0.90
CA LEU A 48 0.14 2.98 1.42
C LEU A 48 1.26 3.00 0.36
N ILE A 49 1.60 1.84 -0.20
CA ILE A 49 2.62 1.72 -1.26
C ILE A 49 2.25 2.65 -2.41
N PHE A 50 1.02 2.58 -2.92
CA PHE A 50 0.61 3.38 -4.06
C PHE A 50 0.75 4.88 -3.81
N PHE A 51 0.33 5.37 -2.64
CA PHE A 51 0.37 6.79 -2.34
C PHE A 51 1.82 7.31 -2.22
N PHE A 52 2.66 6.64 -1.43
CA PHE A 52 4.01 7.12 -1.13
C PHE A 52 4.96 6.99 -2.33
N THR A 53 4.78 5.98 -3.20
CA THR A 53 5.56 5.87 -4.44
C THR A 53 5.13 6.92 -5.47
N LEU A 54 3.82 7.19 -5.60
CA LEU A 54 3.30 8.22 -6.52
C LEU A 54 3.79 9.63 -6.14
N LYS A 55 3.97 9.91 -4.84
CA LYS A 55 4.51 11.20 -4.35
C LYS A 55 6.04 11.28 -4.27
N ASP A 56 6.74 10.24 -4.73
CA ASP A 56 8.21 10.16 -4.71
C ASP A 56 8.84 10.44 -3.35
N PHE A 57 8.32 9.74 -2.33
CA PHE A 57 8.79 9.95 -0.98
C PHE A 57 10.20 9.34 -0.79
N LYS A 58 11.19 10.19 -0.51
CA LYS A 58 12.63 9.85 -0.53
C LYS A 58 13.05 8.62 0.26
N ASN A 59 12.37 8.33 1.37
CA ASN A 59 12.74 7.23 2.24
C ASN A 59 12.02 5.92 1.87
N PHE A 60 11.15 5.91 0.86
CA PHE A 60 10.32 4.76 0.53
C PHE A 60 10.99 3.90 -0.56
N ASP A 61 12.04 3.16 -0.15
CA ASP A 61 12.85 2.36 -1.07
C ASP A 61 12.15 1.08 -1.53
N TYR A 62 12.25 0.76 -2.82
CA TYR A 62 11.62 -0.43 -3.41
C TYR A 62 12.14 -1.75 -2.84
N ILE A 63 13.40 -1.79 -2.39
CA ILE A 63 13.99 -2.97 -1.74
C ILE A 63 13.29 -3.24 -0.39
N LEU A 64 12.99 -2.19 0.38
CA LEU A 64 12.28 -2.34 1.65
C LEU A 64 10.83 -2.78 1.44
N VAL A 65 10.18 -2.26 0.40
CA VAL A 65 8.84 -2.70 -0.02
C VAL A 65 8.84 -4.18 -0.44
N PHE A 66 9.86 -4.63 -1.17
CA PHE A 66 10.02 -6.03 -1.54
C PHE A 66 10.18 -6.94 -0.32
N ILE A 67 11.05 -6.56 0.63
CA ILE A 67 11.26 -7.29 1.88
C ILE A 67 9.95 -7.36 2.68
N ALA A 68 9.18 -6.28 2.74
CA ALA A 68 7.89 -6.28 3.41
C ALA A 68 6.90 -7.24 2.75
N GLY A 69 6.92 -7.40 1.42
CA GLY A 69 6.14 -8.45 0.75
C GLY A 69 6.53 -9.86 1.22
N LEU A 70 7.82 -10.15 1.37
CA LEU A 70 8.24 -11.47 1.89
C LEU A 70 7.70 -11.73 3.30
N PHE A 71 7.71 -10.72 4.18
CA PHE A 71 7.09 -10.85 5.50
C PHE A 71 5.58 -11.06 5.41
N ASN A 72 4.89 -10.35 4.51
CA ASN A 72 3.45 -10.51 4.33
C ASN A 72 3.10 -11.94 3.91
N ASP A 73 3.85 -12.55 3.00
CA ASP A 73 3.62 -13.95 2.61
C ASP A 73 3.81 -14.91 3.79
N THR A 74 4.81 -14.66 4.67
CA THR A 74 5.03 -15.50 5.86
C THR A 74 3.95 -15.36 6.92
N VAL A 75 3.33 -14.18 7.05
CA VAL A 75 2.26 -13.92 8.04
C VAL A 75 0.94 -14.53 7.54
N VAL A 76 0.58 -14.25 6.28
CA VAL A 76 -0.69 -14.71 5.66
C VAL A 76 -0.66 -16.19 5.28
N GLY A 77 0.52 -16.82 5.26
CA GLY A 77 0.67 -18.21 4.83
C GLY A 77 0.52 -18.40 3.32
N LEU A 78 0.80 -17.35 2.54
CA LEU A 78 0.86 -17.43 1.08
C LEU A 78 2.23 -17.98 0.62
N PRO A 79 2.32 -18.54 -0.60
CA PRO A 79 3.60 -18.90 -1.19
C PRO A 79 4.55 -17.70 -1.22
N LEU A 80 5.79 -17.94 -0.79
CA LEU A 80 6.79 -16.90 -0.66
C LEU A 80 7.06 -16.22 -2.01
N GLY A 81 6.91 -14.90 -2.06
CA GLY A 81 7.17 -14.07 -3.22
C GLY A 81 5.92 -13.51 -3.91
N VAL A 82 4.72 -14.04 -3.65
CA VAL A 82 3.48 -13.60 -4.33
C VAL A 82 3.15 -12.15 -3.97
N SER A 83 3.10 -11.79 -2.69
CA SER A 83 2.81 -10.40 -2.32
C SER A 83 3.98 -9.47 -2.65
N SER A 84 5.22 -9.95 -2.59
CA SER A 84 6.39 -9.16 -3.01
C SER A 84 6.33 -8.74 -4.48
N LEU A 85 5.88 -9.65 -5.36
CA LEU A 85 5.64 -9.37 -6.78
C LEU A 85 4.53 -8.33 -6.92
N SER A 86 3.42 -8.50 -6.18
CA SER A 86 2.31 -7.56 -6.20
C SER A 86 2.72 -6.14 -5.81
N TYR A 87 3.52 -5.99 -4.74
CA TYR A 87 3.98 -4.70 -4.25
C TYR A 87 4.95 -4.02 -5.23
N ILE A 88 5.88 -4.77 -5.82
CA ILE A 88 6.78 -4.23 -6.86
C ILE A 88 5.98 -3.78 -8.09
N LEU A 89 4.97 -4.54 -8.52
CA LEU A 89 4.12 -4.13 -9.65
C LEU A 89 3.40 -2.80 -9.35
N ILE A 90 2.95 -2.56 -8.11
CA ILE A 90 2.42 -1.25 -7.69
C ILE A 90 3.48 -0.17 -7.85
N CYS A 91 4.71 -0.41 -7.36
CA CYS A 91 5.83 0.54 -7.46
C CYS A 91 6.14 0.90 -8.92
N ILE A 92 6.18 -0.10 -9.82
CA ILE A 92 6.42 0.11 -11.26
C ILE A 92 5.28 0.92 -11.88
N ALA A 93 4.02 0.53 -11.64
CA ALA A 93 2.86 1.22 -12.19
C ALA A 93 2.78 2.67 -11.72
N THR A 94 3.02 2.92 -10.44
CA THR A 94 2.99 4.26 -9.85
C THR A 94 4.12 5.16 -10.33
N SER A 95 5.35 4.62 -10.48
CA SER A 95 6.46 5.35 -11.10
C SER A 95 6.13 5.74 -12.54
N TYR A 96 5.45 4.86 -13.29
CA TYR A 96 4.97 5.15 -14.63
C TYR A 96 3.91 6.26 -14.64
N PHE A 97 2.88 6.18 -13.78
CA PHE A 97 1.83 7.21 -13.69
C PHE A 97 2.35 8.56 -13.23
N ARG A 98 3.36 8.56 -12.35
CA ARG A 98 4.05 9.78 -11.92
C ARG A 98 4.71 10.51 -13.09
N ASN A 99 5.34 9.79 -14.01
CA ASN A 99 5.96 10.39 -15.20
C ASN A 99 4.92 10.96 -16.19
N ILE A 100 3.72 10.39 -16.26
CA ILE A 100 2.63 10.89 -17.13
C ILE A 100 1.91 12.09 -16.52
N THR A 101 1.77 12.15 -15.21
CA THR A 101 0.92 13.12 -14.52
C THR A 101 1.64 14.46 -14.31
N ILE A 102 1.51 15.38 -15.27
CA ILE A 102 2.15 16.71 -15.23
C ILE A 102 1.57 17.63 -14.12
N ARG A 103 0.30 17.41 -13.71
CA ARG A 103 -0.34 18.14 -12.59
C ARG A 103 -1.05 17.16 -11.66
N PRO A 104 -0.71 17.13 -10.35
CA PRO A 104 -1.30 16.19 -9.41
C PRO A 104 -2.79 16.51 -9.19
N ASN A 105 -3.67 15.55 -9.44
CA ASN A 105 -5.11 15.67 -9.17
C ASN A 105 -5.61 14.42 -8.44
N PRO A 106 -6.19 14.53 -7.23
CA PRO A 106 -6.65 13.38 -6.46
C PRO A 106 -7.68 12.49 -7.18
N ILE A 107 -8.52 13.07 -8.05
CA ILE A 107 -9.53 12.29 -8.79
C ILE A 107 -8.87 11.38 -9.84
N LYS A 108 -7.82 11.88 -10.51
CA LYS A 108 -7.05 11.08 -11.47
C LYS A 108 -6.28 9.98 -10.76
N ASP A 109 -5.63 10.33 -9.64
CA ASP A 109 -4.91 9.37 -8.79
C ASP A 109 -5.83 8.24 -8.32
N TRP A 110 -7.09 8.56 -7.96
CA TRP A 110 -8.10 7.58 -7.57
C TRP A 110 -8.51 6.65 -8.72
N PHE A 111 -8.69 7.16 -9.92
CA PHE A 111 -8.99 6.33 -11.09
C PHE A 111 -7.82 5.39 -11.46
N TYR A 112 -6.58 5.90 -11.43
CA TYR A 112 -5.39 5.08 -11.64
C TYR A 112 -5.25 4.00 -10.57
N PHE A 113 -5.61 4.31 -9.32
CA PHE A 113 -5.61 3.33 -8.24
C PHE A 113 -6.57 2.15 -8.52
N LEU A 114 -7.79 2.43 -8.98
CA LEU A 114 -8.74 1.38 -9.37
C LEU A 114 -8.15 0.43 -10.41
N PHE A 115 -7.55 1.01 -11.46
CA PHE A 115 -6.96 0.24 -12.54
C PHE A 115 -5.79 -0.64 -12.06
N VAL A 116 -4.90 -0.07 -11.25
CA VAL A 116 -3.72 -0.81 -10.73
C VAL A 116 -4.13 -1.94 -9.80
N VAL A 117 -4.99 -1.67 -8.82
CA VAL A 117 -5.37 -2.68 -7.82
C VAL A 117 -6.16 -3.83 -8.47
N SER A 118 -7.08 -3.52 -9.39
CA SER A 118 -7.83 -4.56 -10.11
C SER A 118 -6.91 -5.46 -10.94
N LEU A 119 -5.94 -4.89 -11.66
CA LEU A 119 -4.96 -5.63 -12.45
C LEU A 119 -4.11 -6.55 -11.55
N ILE A 120 -3.58 -6.01 -10.44
CA ILE A 120 -2.72 -6.77 -9.54
C ILE A 120 -3.48 -7.90 -8.84
N ASN A 121 -4.70 -7.64 -8.37
CA ASN A 121 -5.51 -8.70 -7.76
C ASN A 121 -5.86 -9.79 -8.76
N SER A 122 -6.08 -9.45 -10.04
CA SER A 122 -6.25 -10.45 -11.11
C SER A 122 -4.98 -11.29 -11.33
N ILE A 123 -3.80 -10.66 -11.35
CA ILE A 123 -2.52 -11.37 -11.44
C ILE A 123 -2.32 -12.29 -10.23
N ASN A 124 -2.51 -11.78 -9.01
CA ASN A 124 -2.37 -12.58 -7.78
C ASN A 124 -3.31 -13.78 -7.76
N TYR A 125 -4.59 -13.58 -8.10
CA TYR A 125 -5.57 -14.66 -8.18
C TYR A 125 -5.18 -15.72 -9.21
N SER A 126 -4.73 -15.30 -10.39
CA SER A 126 -4.30 -16.25 -11.44
C SER A 126 -3.04 -17.03 -11.04
N ILE A 127 -2.04 -16.38 -10.42
CA ILE A 127 -0.83 -17.06 -9.93
C ILE A 127 -1.20 -18.13 -8.88
N LEU A 128 -1.99 -17.74 -7.88
CA LEU A 128 -2.37 -18.64 -6.78
C LEU A 128 -3.24 -19.80 -7.24
N THR A 129 -4.15 -19.57 -8.19
CA THR A 129 -5.05 -20.61 -8.69
C THR A 129 -4.35 -21.54 -9.69
N LEU A 130 -3.57 -21.00 -10.64
CA LEU A 130 -2.96 -21.81 -11.71
C LEU A 130 -1.70 -22.56 -11.29
N PHE A 131 -0.81 -21.93 -10.51
CA PHE A 131 0.48 -22.53 -10.15
C PHE A 131 0.45 -23.24 -8.80
N PHE A 132 -0.30 -22.70 -7.83
CA PHE A 132 -0.29 -23.20 -6.46
C PHE A 132 -1.59 -23.92 -6.06
N SER A 133 -2.57 -24.02 -6.96
CA SER A 133 -3.84 -24.72 -6.74
C SER A 133 -4.58 -24.31 -5.45
N PHE A 134 -4.47 -23.04 -5.05
CA PHE A 134 -5.20 -22.53 -3.88
C PHE A 134 -6.70 -22.42 -4.19
N ASN A 135 -7.54 -22.92 -3.28
CA ASN A 135 -8.99 -22.73 -3.33
C ASN A 135 -9.35 -21.33 -2.82
N LEU A 136 -9.32 -20.35 -3.71
CA LEU A 136 -9.69 -18.96 -3.41
C LEU A 136 -11.14 -18.68 -3.83
N VAL A 137 -11.87 -18.00 -2.95
CA VAL A 137 -13.23 -17.51 -3.26
C VAL A 137 -13.10 -16.19 -4.03
N LEU A 138 -13.48 -16.17 -5.32
CA LEU A 138 -13.39 -14.96 -6.14
C LEU A 138 -14.17 -13.77 -5.53
N MET A 139 -15.31 -14.04 -4.90
CA MET A 139 -16.13 -12.99 -4.28
C MET A 139 -15.38 -12.25 -3.17
N SER A 140 -14.56 -12.92 -2.36
CA SER A 140 -13.80 -12.23 -1.30
C SER A 140 -12.74 -11.30 -1.89
N TYR A 141 -12.06 -11.72 -2.96
CA TYR A 141 -11.09 -10.87 -3.66
C TYR A 141 -11.73 -9.64 -4.30
N LEU A 142 -12.91 -9.78 -4.90
CA LEU A 142 -13.64 -8.66 -5.50
C LEU A 142 -14.11 -7.66 -4.44
N VAL A 143 -14.66 -8.15 -3.33
CA VAL A 143 -15.11 -7.31 -2.21
C VAL A 143 -13.92 -6.58 -1.58
N ASN A 144 -12.82 -7.29 -1.32
CA ASN A 144 -11.58 -6.68 -0.82
C ASN A 144 -11.06 -5.57 -1.75
N THR A 145 -11.05 -5.83 -3.06
CA THR A 145 -10.66 -4.85 -4.08
C THR A 145 -11.55 -3.60 -4.02
N PHE A 146 -12.86 -3.80 -3.93
CA PHE A 146 -13.84 -2.71 -3.89
C PHE A 146 -13.65 -1.83 -2.66
N PHE A 147 -13.52 -2.42 -1.46
CA PHE A 147 -13.28 -1.66 -0.24
C PHE A 147 -11.92 -0.97 -0.25
N THR A 148 -10.87 -1.64 -0.71
CA THR A 148 -9.53 -1.04 -0.86
C THR A 148 -9.58 0.22 -1.72
N PHE A 149 -10.28 0.15 -2.86
CA PHE A 149 -10.50 1.29 -3.75
C PHE A 149 -11.28 2.44 -3.10
N LEU A 150 -12.32 2.12 -2.32
CA LEU A 150 -13.16 3.11 -1.65
C LEU A 150 -12.40 3.82 -0.51
N PHE A 151 -11.64 3.06 0.28
CA PHE A 151 -10.84 3.59 1.39
C PHE A 151 -9.68 4.46 0.93
N TYR A 152 -9.19 4.29 -0.30
CA TYR A 152 -8.12 5.13 -0.85
C TYR A 152 -8.43 6.62 -0.73
N ILE A 153 -9.66 7.07 -1.00
CA ILE A 153 -10.03 8.50 -0.89
C ILE A 153 -9.83 9.02 0.54
N ILE A 154 -10.21 8.22 1.53
CA ILE A 154 -10.11 8.57 2.95
C ILE A 154 -8.63 8.68 3.34
N PHE A 155 -7.84 7.65 3.01
CA PHE A 155 -6.42 7.62 3.34
C PHE A 155 -5.58 8.67 2.62
N VAL A 156 -5.90 9.01 1.37
CA VAL A 156 -5.24 10.12 0.66
C VAL A 156 -5.36 11.43 1.43
N SER A 157 -6.50 11.69 2.05
CA SER A 157 -6.73 12.92 2.83
C SER A 157 -5.85 12.93 4.08
N ILE A 158 -5.75 11.80 4.78
CA ILE A 158 -4.89 11.61 5.96
C ILE A 158 -3.41 11.77 5.57
N PHE A 159 -2.96 11.10 4.51
CA PHE A 159 -1.57 11.15 4.09
C PHE A 159 -1.15 12.52 3.55
N LYS A 160 -2.06 13.27 2.92
CA LYS A 160 -1.81 14.67 2.55
C LYS A 160 -1.59 15.56 3.77
N PHE A 161 -2.38 15.37 4.82
CA PHE A 161 -2.17 16.08 6.08
C PHE A 161 -0.80 15.75 6.68
N TYR A 162 -0.44 14.46 6.69
CA TYR A 162 0.88 13.99 7.13
C TYR A 162 2.04 14.63 6.34
N LEU A 163 1.95 14.67 5.00
CA LEU A 163 2.99 15.29 4.15
C LEU A 163 3.11 16.80 4.38
N LYS A 164 1.99 17.48 4.64
CA LYS A 164 2.00 18.91 4.98
C LYS A 164 2.76 19.16 6.28
N THR A 165 2.50 18.37 7.32
CA THR A 165 3.21 18.47 8.61
C THR A 165 4.70 18.17 8.51
N LEU A 166 5.13 17.38 7.51
CA LEU A 166 6.54 17.06 7.31
C LEU A 166 7.30 18.19 6.60
N ASN A 167 6.60 18.98 5.79
CA ASN A 167 7.16 20.10 5.02
C ASN A 167 7.09 21.46 5.75
N ASP A 168 6.20 21.62 6.73
CA ASP A 168 6.08 22.79 7.64
C ASP A 168 7.07 22.72 8.82
#